data_AF-A0A9X9LDY1-F1
#
_entry.id   AF-A0A9X9LDY1-F1
#
_cell.length_a   1.000
_cell.length_b   1.000
_cell.length_c   1.000
_cell.angle_alpha   90.00
_cell.angle_beta   90.00
_cell.angle_gamma   90.00
#
_symmetry.space_group_name_H-M   'P 1'
#
loop_
_entity.id
_entity.type
_entity.pdbx_description
1 polymer ?
#
loop_
_entity_poly.entity_id
_entity_poly.type
_entity_poly.pdbx_seq_one_letter_code
_entity_poly.pdbx_strand_id
1 'polypeptide(L)'
;MAAKQGIPASALRVLEEALGMDFTAAGDTAEAVAAEGAYYLEQVTITEASEDDYEYEEIPDDNFSIPEGEEDLAKAIQMVQEQATDTQILEQKTVLPSKQLIPEVIEDFLCNFLIKMGMTRTLDCFQSEWYELIQKGVTELRDTGNVPDVYTQNMLLENENKNLKKDLKCYKQAADKAREDLLKTQKERDFHRMHHKRIVQEKNKLINDLKGLKLHYASYEPTLRVLHEKHHTLLKQKMLTSLERDRAVGQIFSFGQTFRSYNNLQNGYILP
;
A
#
# COMPACT_ATOMS: atom_id res chain seq x y z
N MET A 1 -14.96 -15.40 -32.58
CA MET A 1 -15.93 -16.05 -31.67
C MET A 1 -15.15 -16.76 -30.58
N ALA A 2 -15.25 -16.31 -29.33
CA ALA A 2 -14.61 -16.96 -28.19
C ALA A 2 -15.62 -17.02 -27.04
N ALA A 3 -15.84 -18.22 -26.52
CA ALA A 3 -16.90 -18.60 -25.60
C ALA A 3 -16.60 -18.12 -24.17
N LYS A 4 -17.63 -17.57 -23.49
CA LYS A 4 -17.62 -17.30 -22.04
C LYS A 4 -17.91 -18.60 -21.30
N GLN A 5 -16.99 -19.02 -20.43
CA GLN A 5 -17.21 -20.10 -19.46
C GLN A 5 -18.12 -19.59 -18.34
N GLY A 6 -19.22 -20.31 -18.10
CA GLY A 6 -20.15 -20.07 -17.00
C GLY A 6 -19.62 -20.64 -15.68
N ILE A 7 -19.82 -19.90 -14.60
CA ILE A 7 -19.54 -20.31 -13.22
C ILE A 7 -20.57 -21.38 -12.81
N PRO A 8 -20.18 -22.48 -12.13
CA PRO A 8 -21.10 -23.57 -11.81
C PRO A 8 -22.11 -23.17 -10.72
N ALA A 9 -23.37 -23.55 -10.94
CA ALA A 9 -24.55 -23.29 -10.10
C ALA A 9 -24.48 -23.87 -8.66
N SER A 10 -23.36 -24.46 -8.26
CA SER A 10 -23.16 -25.07 -6.94
C SER A 10 -22.90 -24.05 -5.83
N ALA A 11 -22.31 -22.89 -6.15
CA ALA A 11 -21.99 -21.87 -5.15
C ALA A 11 -23.23 -21.12 -4.63
N LEU A 12 -24.29 -21.02 -5.43
CA LEU A 12 -25.54 -20.35 -5.02
C LEU A 12 -26.36 -21.18 -4.03
N ARG A 13 -26.39 -22.51 -4.18
CA ARG A 13 -27.13 -23.39 -3.26
C ARG A 13 -26.54 -23.44 -1.85
N VAL A 14 -25.22 -23.30 -1.73
CA VAL A 14 -24.53 -23.32 -0.43
C VAL A 14 -24.84 -22.05 0.40
N LEU A 15 -25.15 -20.93 -0.26
CA LEU A 15 -25.56 -19.70 0.43
C LEU A 15 -27.03 -19.71 0.87
N GLU A 16 -27.88 -20.44 0.15
CA GLU A 16 -29.30 -20.59 0.46
C GLU A 16 -29.52 -21.45 1.72
N GLU A 17 -28.70 -22.50 1.89
CA GLU A 17 -28.72 -23.40 3.06
C GLU A 17 -28.14 -22.73 4.33
N ALA A 18 -27.20 -21.78 4.18
CA ALA A 18 -26.60 -21.05 5.30
C ALA A 18 -27.51 -19.95 5.88
N LEU A 19 -28.52 -19.51 5.13
CA LEU A 19 -29.45 -18.45 5.52
C LEU A 19 -30.80 -18.95 6.06
N GLY A 20 -31.02 -20.27 6.11
CA GLY A 20 -32.18 -20.86 6.80
C GLY A 20 -33.53 -20.33 6.31
N MET A 21 -33.69 -20.15 4.99
CA MET A 21 -34.97 -19.71 4.40
C MET A 21 -35.63 -20.88 3.65
N ASP A 22 -36.25 -21.78 4.41
CA ASP A 22 -37.19 -22.75 3.86
C ASP A 22 -38.53 -22.04 3.57
N PHE A 23 -38.75 -21.67 2.31
CA PHE A 23 -40.11 -21.35 1.84
C PHE A 23 -40.85 -22.67 1.56
N THR A 24 -41.54 -23.19 2.57
CA THR A 24 -42.57 -24.23 2.39
C THR A 24 -43.95 -23.67 2.69
N ALA A 25 -44.89 -24.05 1.84
CA ALA A 25 -46.25 -23.56 1.76
C ALA A 25 -47.15 -24.05 2.91
N ALA A 26 -48.02 -23.18 3.41
CA ALA A 26 -49.33 -23.45 4.01
C ALA A 26 -49.95 -22.06 4.30
N GLY A 27 -51.17 -21.71 3.94
CA GLY A 27 -52.42 -22.45 4.04
C GLY A 27 -53.40 -21.52 4.77
N ASP A 28 -54.53 -21.22 4.12
CA ASP A 28 -55.58 -20.32 4.60
C ASP A 28 -55.95 -20.53 6.07
N THR A 29 -55.98 -19.44 6.84
CA THR A 29 -56.90 -19.26 7.97
C THR A 29 -57.27 -17.78 8.10
N ALA A 30 -58.32 -17.40 7.38
CA ALA A 30 -59.13 -16.26 7.74
C ALA A 30 -60.11 -16.70 8.85
N GLU A 31 -60.04 -16.10 10.05
CA GLU A 31 -61.14 -15.32 10.64
C GLU A 31 -60.91 -14.92 12.10
N ALA A 32 -61.39 -13.71 12.40
CA ALA A 32 -61.57 -13.05 13.71
C ALA A 32 -60.26 -12.51 14.36
N VAL A 33 -60.08 -11.22 14.62
CA VAL A 33 -61.01 -10.20 15.12
C VAL A 33 -60.57 -8.82 14.62
N ALA A 34 -61.51 -8.08 14.02
CA ALA A 34 -61.33 -6.69 13.65
C ALA A 34 -61.38 -5.76 14.88
N ALA A 35 -60.32 -4.97 15.09
CA ALA A 35 -60.42 -3.60 15.62
C ALA A 35 -59.08 -2.85 15.48
N GLU A 36 -59.16 -1.69 14.82
CA GLU A 36 -58.20 -0.58 14.75
C GLU A 36 -56.96 -0.68 13.85
N GLY A 37 -57.08 -0.05 12.67
CA GLY A 37 -55.99 0.48 11.87
C GLY A 37 -55.62 -0.40 10.68
N ALA A 38 -56.20 -0.15 9.51
CA ALA A 38 -55.62 -0.62 8.26
C ALA A 38 -54.35 0.20 7.99
N TYR A 39 -53.19 -0.38 8.28
CA TYR A 39 -51.90 0.19 7.89
C TYR A 39 -51.54 -0.33 6.50
N TYR A 40 -51.29 0.58 5.57
CA TYR A 40 -50.75 0.25 4.25
C TYR A 40 -49.26 0.55 4.25
N LEU A 41 -48.43 -0.44 3.91
CA LEU A 41 -47.01 -0.21 3.65
C LEU A 41 -46.88 0.27 2.20
N GLU A 42 -46.53 1.54 2.04
CA GLU A 42 -46.17 2.10 0.74
C GLU A 42 -44.80 1.57 0.32
N GLN A 43 -44.76 0.84 -0.78
CA GLN A 43 -43.52 0.29 -1.32
C GLN A 43 -42.75 1.42 -2.03
N VAL A 44 -41.89 2.12 -1.30
CA VAL A 44 -41.00 3.15 -1.87
C VAL A 44 -39.80 2.45 -2.50
N THR A 45 -39.81 2.31 -3.83
CA THR A 45 -38.61 1.98 -4.59
C THR A 45 -37.71 3.20 -4.64
N ILE A 46 -36.61 3.20 -3.88
CA ILE A 46 -35.54 4.18 -4.00
C ILE A 46 -34.79 3.85 -5.30
N THR A 47 -35.25 4.40 -6.43
CA THR A 47 -34.42 4.49 -7.63
C THR A 47 -33.52 5.70 -7.51
N GLU A 48 -32.55 5.64 -6.59
CA GLU A 48 -31.37 6.49 -6.70
C GLU A 48 -30.34 5.71 -7.51
N ALA A 49 -30.46 5.83 -8.83
CA ALA A 49 -29.30 5.69 -9.68
C ALA A 49 -28.37 6.86 -9.33
N SER A 50 -27.49 6.65 -8.34
CA SER A 50 -26.30 7.48 -8.16
C SER A 50 -25.48 7.34 -9.43
N GLU A 51 -25.68 8.24 -10.39
CA GLU A 51 -24.75 8.46 -11.50
C GLU A 51 -23.37 8.72 -10.88
N ASP A 52 -22.49 7.74 -11.04
CA ASP A 52 -21.11 7.71 -10.59
C ASP A 52 -20.24 8.62 -11.49
N ASP A 53 -20.66 9.86 -11.73
CA ASP A 53 -19.80 10.89 -12.31
C ASP A 53 -18.97 11.50 -11.17
N TYR A 54 -18.03 10.71 -10.65
CA TYR A 54 -17.00 11.23 -9.74
C TYR A 54 -16.05 12.12 -10.54
N GLU A 55 -16.30 13.43 -10.49
CA GLU A 55 -15.32 14.43 -10.83
C GLU A 55 -14.23 14.39 -9.76
N TYR A 56 -13.04 13.95 -10.14
CA TYR A 56 -11.88 13.89 -9.25
C TYR A 56 -11.51 15.31 -8.84
N GLU A 57 -11.83 15.69 -7.59
CA GLU A 57 -11.31 16.93 -7.01
C GLU A 57 -9.78 16.84 -6.93
N GLU A 58 -9.13 17.74 -7.66
CA GLU A 58 -7.69 17.95 -7.63
C GLU A 58 -7.33 18.48 -6.24
N ILE A 59 -6.97 17.55 -5.33
CA ILE A 59 -6.45 17.92 -4.02
C ILE A 59 -5.26 18.83 -4.29
N PRO A 60 -5.24 20.08 -3.77
CA PRO A 60 -4.09 20.94 -3.87
C PRO A 60 -2.86 20.14 -3.47
N ASP A 61 -1.81 20.20 -4.29
CA ASP A 61 -0.47 19.77 -3.87
C ASP A 61 -0.02 20.77 -2.79
N ASP A 62 -0.68 20.70 -1.62
CA ASP A 62 -0.04 21.09 -0.38
C ASP A 62 1.15 20.15 -0.31
N ASN A 63 2.28 20.74 -0.64
CA ASN A 63 3.62 20.28 -0.43
C ASN A 63 3.81 20.11 1.10
N PHE A 64 2.99 19.27 1.74
CA PHE A 64 3.34 18.55 2.93
C PHE A 64 4.49 17.66 2.49
N SER A 65 5.67 18.27 2.42
CA SER A 65 6.88 17.65 2.92
C SER A 65 6.47 16.98 4.22
N ILE A 66 6.15 15.68 4.14
CA ILE A 66 6.14 14.80 5.29
C ILE A 66 7.46 15.15 5.97
N PRO A 67 7.46 15.61 7.24
CA PRO A 67 8.71 15.87 7.93
C PRO A 67 9.51 14.59 7.77
N GLU A 68 10.67 14.67 7.12
CA GLU A 68 11.62 13.56 6.98
C GLU A 68 11.80 12.99 8.39
N GLY A 69 11.04 11.92 8.65
CA GLY A 69 11.08 11.21 9.90
C GLY A 69 12.34 10.39 9.87
N GLU A 70 13.42 11.00 10.36
CA GLU A 70 14.60 10.32 10.88
C GLU A 70 15.31 9.34 9.93
N GLU A 71 15.29 9.56 8.62
CA GLU A 71 16.43 9.14 7.79
C GLU A 71 17.49 10.23 7.89
N ASP A 72 18.30 10.10 8.93
CA ASP A 72 19.32 11.04 9.37
C ASP A 72 20.33 11.33 8.24
N LEU A 73 20.02 12.34 7.41
CA LEU A 73 20.87 12.85 6.33
C LEU A 73 22.31 13.10 6.83
N ALA A 74 22.45 13.49 8.10
CA ALA A 74 23.73 13.65 8.77
C ALA A 74 24.52 12.32 8.84
N LYS A 75 23.85 11.20 9.11
CA LYS A 75 24.45 9.86 9.16
C LYS A 75 24.86 9.37 7.77
N ALA A 76 24.07 9.68 6.72
CA ALA A 76 24.45 9.38 5.34
C ALA A 76 25.67 10.20 4.89
N ILE A 77 25.71 11.50 5.21
CA ILE A 77 26.86 12.38 4.94
C ILE A 77 28.09 11.91 5.71
N GLN A 78 27.92 11.52 6.98
CA GLN A 78 29.01 11.00 7.81
C GLN A 78 29.59 9.71 7.23
N MET A 79 28.76 8.76 6.80
CA MET A 79 29.22 7.52 6.17
C MET A 79 29.99 7.77 4.85
N VAL A 80 29.54 8.72 4.04
CA VAL A 80 30.25 9.11 2.80
C VAL A 80 31.59 9.77 3.12
N GLN A 81 31.63 10.65 4.13
CA GLN A 81 32.86 11.31 4.55
C GLN A 81 33.86 10.31 5.15
N GLU A 82 33.39 9.36 5.97
CA GLU A 82 34.21 8.29 6.55
C GLU A 82 34.79 7.39 5.46
N GLN A 83 33.99 6.98 4.46
CA GLN A 83 34.50 6.26 3.30
C GLN A 83 35.54 7.05 2.50
N ALA A 84 35.31 8.35 2.28
CA ALA A 84 36.27 9.20 1.58
C ALA A 84 37.60 9.31 2.35
N THR A 85 37.55 9.43 3.68
CA THR A 85 38.75 9.43 4.51
C THR A 85 39.44 8.07 4.51
N ASP A 86 38.70 6.97 4.55
CA ASP A 86 39.27 5.62 4.51
C ASP A 86 39.95 5.33 3.17
N THR A 87 39.34 5.76 2.05
CA THR A 87 39.98 5.67 0.72
C THR A 87 41.26 6.50 0.65
N GLN A 88 41.25 7.71 1.21
CA GLN A 88 42.41 8.59 1.22
C GLN A 88 43.55 8.04 2.10
N ILE A 89 43.23 7.42 3.23
CA ILE A 89 44.20 6.74 4.11
C ILE A 89 44.78 5.50 3.42
N LEU A 90 43.96 4.74 2.68
CA LEU A 90 44.40 3.57 1.93
C LEU A 90 45.36 3.97 0.78
N GLU A 91 45.07 5.07 0.09
CA GLU A 91 45.91 5.66 -0.97
C GLU A 91 47.24 6.19 -0.41
N GLN A 92 47.22 6.88 0.73
CA GLN A 92 48.45 7.38 1.36
C GLN A 92 49.33 6.26 1.93
N LYS A 93 48.74 5.13 2.35
CA LYS A 93 49.48 3.97 2.90
C LYS A 93 50.04 3.03 1.83
N THR A 94 49.65 3.22 0.56
CA THR A 94 50.10 2.40 -0.58
C THR A 94 51.15 3.11 -1.45
N VAL A 95 51.79 4.17 -0.95
CA VAL A 95 52.95 4.78 -1.62
C VAL A 95 54.14 3.82 -1.54
N LEU A 96 54.17 2.89 -2.51
CA LEU A 96 55.36 2.14 -2.85
C LEU A 96 56.42 3.15 -3.30
N PRO A 97 57.67 3.06 -2.81
CA PRO A 97 58.74 3.90 -3.30
C PRO A 97 58.86 3.69 -4.80
N SER A 98 58.77 4.78 -5.56
CA SER A 98 59.00 4.79 -7.01
C SER A 98 60.29 4.02 -7.29
N LYS A 99 60.12 2.83 -7.88
CA LYS A 99 61.22 1.96 -8.24
C LYS A 99 62.00 2.71 -9.30
N GLN A 100 63.20 3.16 -8.95
CA GLN A 100 64.14 3.74 -9.92
C GLN A 100 64.23 2.78 -11.11
N LEU A 101 63.78 3.24 -12.27
CA LEU A 101 63.88 2.53 -13.54
C LEU A 101 65.36 2.40 -13.86
N ILE A 102 65.96 1.29 -13.42
CA ILE A 102 67.26 0.84 -13.91
C ILE A 102 67.05 0.60 -15.41
N PRO A 103 67.77 1.30 -16.29
CA PRO A 103 67.56 1.15 -17.72
C PRO A 103 67.76 -0.31 -18.13
N GLU A 104 66.74 -0.93 -18.73
CA GLU A 104 66.84 -2.28 -19.26
C GLU A 104 68.01 -2.35 -20.26
N VAL A 105 68.89 -3.33 -20.06
CA VAL A 105 69.95 -3.66 -21.01
C VAL A 105 69.26 -4.14 -22.29
N ILE A 106 69.75 -3.71 -23.45
CA ILE A 106 69.13 -3.96 -24.77
C ILE A 106 68.82 -5.45 -25.03
N GLU A 107 69.59 -6.34 -24.41
CA GLU A 107 69.38 -7.79 -24.42
C GLU A 107 68.03 -8.20 -23.82
N ASP A 108 67.67 -7.66 -22.65
CA ASP A 108 66.39 -7.95 -21.98
C ASP A 108 65.22 -7.43 -22.81
N PHE A 109 65.37 -6.27 -23.44
CA PHE A 109 64.38 -5.71 -24.35
C PHE A 109 64.09 -6.65 -25.53
N LEU A 110 65.13 -7.11 -26.22
CA LEU A 110 65.00 -8.00 -27.38
C LEU A 110 64.39 -9.34 -26.98
N CYS A 111 64.82 -9.91 -25.85
CA CYS A 111 64.25 -11.15 -25.33
C CYS A 111 62.77 -10.97 -25.00
N ASN A 112 62.40 -9.93 -24.25
CA ASN A 112 61.03 -9.63 -23.88
C ASN A 112 60.14 -9.36 -25.11
N PHE A 113 60.67 -8.66 -26.12
CA PHE A 113 59.98 -8.41 -27.38
C PHE A 113 59.68 -9.70 -28.14
N LEU A 114 60.70 -10.56 -28.33
CA LEU A 114 60.55 -11.83 -29.03
C LEU A 114 59.59 -12.77 -28.29
N ILE A 115 59.60 -12.78 -26.96
CA ILE A 115 58.66 -13.54 -26.11
C ILE A 115 57.23 -13.00 -26.29
N LYS A 116 57.02 -11.67 -26.16
CA LYS A 116 55.70 -11.04 -26.27
C LYS A 116 55.07 -11.25 -27.65
N MET A 117 55.88 -11.26 -28.70
CA MET A 117 55.43 -11.50 -30.08
C MET A 117 55.35 -12.99 -30.44
N GLY A 118 55.70 -13.90 -29.52
CA GLY A 118 55.62 -15.36 -29.72
C GLY A 118 56.66 -15.93 -30.68
N MET A 119 57.77 -15.23 -30.91
CA MET A 119 58.83 -15.59 -31.87
C MET A 119 59.93 -16.46 -31.23
N THR A 120 59.56 -17.65 -30.74
CA THR A 120 60.44 -18.51 -29.93
C THR A 120 61.67 -19.05 -30.68
N ARG A 121 61.53 -19.40 -31.96
CA ARG A 121 62.67 -19.88 -32.76
C ARG A 121 63.72 -18.78 -32.98
N THR A 122 63.27 -17.55 -33.21
CA THR A 122 64.16 -16.39 -33.38
C THR A 122 64.86 -16.04 -32.07
N LEU A 123 64.16 -16.19 -30.94
CA LEU A 123 64.75 -16.05 -29.62
C LEU A 123 65.87 -17.07 -29.38
N ASP A 124 65.63 -18.35 -29.67
CA ASP A 124 66.64 -19.40 -29.46
C ASP A 124 67.90 -19.18 -30.32
N CYS A 125 67.73 -18.80 -31.59
CA CYS A 125 68.86 -18.46 -32.47
C CYS A 125 69.62 -17.24 -31.94
N PHE A 126 68.90 -16.17 -31.57
CA PHE A 126 69.49 -14.95 -31.03
C PHE A 126 70.30 -15.23 -29.76
N GLN A 127 69.73 -15.96 -28.79
CA GLN A 127 70.42 -16.29 -27.55
C GLN A 127 71.68 -17.13 -27.81
N SER A 128 71.61 -18.11 -28.71
CA SER A 128 72.75 -18.97 -29.04
C SER A 128 73.91 -18.18 -29.65
N GLU A 129 73.63 -17.32 -30.64
CA GLU A 129 74.64 -16.47 -31.28
C GLU A 129 75.21 -15.44 -30.31
N TRP A 130 74.36 -14.88 -29.45
CA TRP A 130 74.76 -13.88 -28.47
C TRP A 130 75.72 -14.43 -27.41
N TYR A 131 75.43 -15.60 -26.84
CA TYR A 131 76.34 -16.27 -25.89
C TYR A 131 77.65 -16.71 -26.55
N GLU A 132 77.61 -17.12 -27.82
CA GLU A 132 78.83 -17.44 -28.59
C GLU A 132 79.72 -16.21 -28.80
N LEU A 133 79.11 -15.04 -29.04
CA LEU A 133 79.80 -13.77 -29.23
C LEU A 133 80.46 -13.28 -27.94
N ILE A 134 79.79 -13.45 -26.80
CA ILE A 134 80.32 -13.15 -25.46
C ILE A 134 81.53 -14.05 -25.15
N GLN A 135 81.45 -15.36 -25.42
CA GLN A 135 82.55 -16.30 -25.15
C GLN A 135 83.80 -16.02 -25.99
N LYS A 136 83.64 -15.47 -27.20
CA LYS A 136 84.75 -15.09 -28.08
C LYS A 136 85.43 -13.77 -27.68
N GLY A 137 84.92 -13.06 -26.66
CA GLY A 137 85.54 -11.86 -26.10
C GLY A 137 85.56 -10.65 -27.06
N VAL A 138 84.68 -10.64 -28.07
CA VAL A 138 84.68 -9.63 -29.15
C VAL A 138 83.97 -8.32 -28.74
N THR A 139 83.30 -8.29 -27.59
CA THR A 139 82.40 -7.19 -27.23
C THR A 139 82.88 -6.39 -26.01
N GLU A 140 83.48 -5.23 -26.26
CA GLU A 140 83.43 -4.08 -25.32
C GLU A 140 81.98 -3.53 -25.31
N LEU A 141 81.06 -4.26 -24.68
CA LEU A 141 79.64 -3.93 -24.61
C LEU A 141 79.35 -2.89 -23.50
N ARG A 142 80.22 -1.89 -23.28
CA ARG A 142 79.96 -0.86 -22.26
C ARG A 142 79.10 0.29 -22.74
N ASP A 143 79.03 0.54 -24.05
CA ASP A 143 78.32 1.71 -24.60
C ASP A 143 77.33 1.32 -25.71
N THR A 144 76.65 0.17 -25.58
CA THR A 144 75.46 -0.08 -26.39
C THR A 144 74.36 0.81 -25.83
N GLY A 145 74.35 2.05 -26.32
CA GLY A 145 73.52 3.14 -25.83
C GLY A 145 72.05 2.75 -25.76
N ASN A 146 71.38 3.18 -24.69
CA ASN A 146 69.95 3.03 -24.49
C ASN A 146 69.17 3.50 -25.73
N VAL A 147 68.53 2.56 -26.43
CA VAL A 147 67.64 2.81 -27.56
C VAL A 147 66.22 2.44 -27.11
N PRO A 148 65.19 3.29 -27.33
CA PRO A 148 64.93 4.44 -26.47
C PRO A 148 63.47 4.47 -25.93
N ASP A 149 63.31 5.19 -24.82
CA ASP A 149 62.12 5.83 -24.22
C ASP A 149 60.75 5.62 -24.90
N VAL A 150 60.64 5.88 -26.21
CA VAL A 150 59.40 5.85 -26.99
C VAL A 150 58.71 4.48 -27.02
N TYR A 151 59.44 3.35 -27.08
CA TYR A 151 58.78 2.03 -27.05
C TYR A 151 58.18 1.75 -25.66
N THR A 152 58.95 1.99 -24.61
CA THR A 152 58.52 1.84 -23.22
C THR A 152 57.32 2.74 -22.95
N GLN A 153 57.37 3.99 -23.43
CA GLN A 153 56.26 4.92 -23.37
C GLN A 153 55.03 4.40 -24.13
N ASN A 154 55.18 3.87 -25.34
CA ASN A 154 54.06 3.26 -26.08
C ASN A 154 53.47 2.05 -25.36
N MET A 155 54.30 1.19 -24.75
CA MET A 155 53.82 0.05 -23.98
C MET A 155 53.06 0.49 -22.72
N LEU A 156 53.55 1.54 -22.03
CA LEU A 156 52.84 2.16 -20.90
C LEU A 156 51.50 2.75 -21.34
N LEU A 157 51.49 3.52 -22.43
CA LEU A 157 50.28 4.11 -23.00
C LEU A 157 49.27 3.06 -23.48
N GLU A 158 49.73 1.93 -24.02
CA GLU A 158 48.87 0.80 -24.38
C GLU A 158 48.21 0.16 -23.15
N ASN A 159 48.99 -0.04 -22.08
CA ASN A 159 48.48 -0.59 -20.83
C ASN A 159 47.52 0.37 -20.14
N GLU A 160 47.83 1.67 -20.13
CA GLU A 160 46.95 2.73 -19.63
C GLU A 160 45.65 2.76 -20.43
N ASN A 161 45.71 2.74 -21.77
CA ASN A 161 44.51 2.66 -22.61
C ASN A 161 43.67 1.41 -22.32
N LYS A 162 44.30 0.25 -22.08
CA LYS A 162 43.59 -0.98 -21.69
C LYS A 162 42.92 -0.82 -20.33
N ASN A 163 43.57 -0.19 -19.36
CA ASN A 163 43.00 0.05 -18.04
C ASN A 163 41.86 1.07 -18.10
N LEU A 164 42.07 2.22 -18.75
CA LEU A 164 41.02 3.23 -18.97
C LEU A 164 39.79 2.66 -19.68
N LYS A 165 39.98 1.77 -20.67
CA LYS A 165 38.87 1.08 -21.33
C LYS A 165 38.09 0.16 -20.39
N LYS A 166 38.77 -0.53 -19.47
CA LYS A 166 38.12 -1.36 -18.45
C LYS A 166 37.36 -0.49 -17.47
N ASP A 167 37.98 0.57 -16.95
CA ASP A 167 37.38 1.49 -16.00
C ASP A 167 36.15 2.17 -16.60
N LEU A 168 36.24 2.64 -17.84
CA LEU A 168 35.11 3.21 -18.57
C LEU A 168 33.95 2.21 -18.70
N LYS A 169 34.23 0.93 -18.96
CA LYS A 169 33.19 -0.12 -18.97
C LYS A 169 32.57 -0.31 -17.58
N CYS A 170 33.39 -0.35 -16.52
CA CYS A 170 32.92 -0.46 -15.14
C CYS A 170 32.04 0.74 -14.74
N TYR A 171 32.46 1.96 -15.05
CA TYR A 171 31.68 3.18 -14.76
C TYR A 171 30.37 3.22 -15.53
N LYS A 172 30.36 2.78 -16.80
CA LYS A 172 29.11 2.65 -17.56
C LYS A 172 28.13 1.68 -16.89
N GLN A 173 28.61 0.49 -16.51
CA GLN A 173 27.78 -0.49 -15.81
C GLN A 173 27.27 0.02 -14.46
N ALA A 174 28.11 0.72 -13.70
CA ALA A 174 27.71 1.34 -12.44
C ALA A 174 26.64 2.43 -12.64
N ALA A 175 26.80 3.28 -13.66
CA ALA A 175 25.83 4.30 -14.01
C ALA A 175 24.50 3.70 -14.50
N ASP A 176 24.56 2.63 -15.30
CA ASP A 176 23.37 1.90 -15.76
C ASP A 176 22.59 1.33 -14.58
N LYS A 177 23.29 0.65 -13.66
CA LYS A 177 22.69 0.09 -12.44
C LYS A 177 22.09 1.18 -11.54
N ALA A 178 22.82 2.27 -11.31
CA ALA A 178 22.33 3.39 -10.50
C ALA A 178 21.05 4.01 -11.09
N ARG A 179 20.95 4.12 -12.41
CA ARG A 179 19.74 4.60 -13.08
C ARG A 179 18.56 3.64 -12.91
N GLU A 180 18.80 2.33 -13.02
CA GLU A 180 17.76 1.32 -12.81
C GLU A 180 17.22 1.37 -11.37
N ASP A 181 18.10 1.47 -10.38
CA ASP A 181 17.71 1.54 -8.97
C ASP A 181 16.99 2.87 -8.64
N LEU A 182 17.41 3.98 -9.26
CA LEU A 182 16.69 5.25 -9.18
C LEU A 182 15.27 5.14 -9.76
N LEU A 183 15.09 4.46 -10.90
CA LEU A 183 13.76 4.26 -11.47
C LEU A 183 12.87 3.37 -10.59
N LYS A 184 13.43 2.35 -9.93
CA LYS A 184 12.67 1.52 -8.98
C LYS A 184 12.21 2.32 -7.77
N THR A 185 13.11 3.09 -7.16
CA THR A 185 12.79 3.92 -5.98
C THR A 185 11.79 5.03 -6.32
N GLN A 186 11.87 5.63 -7.51
CA GLN A 186 10.86 6.59 -7.98
C GLN A 186 9.48 5.94 -8.11
N LYS A 187 9.38 4.73 -8.69
CA LYS A 187 8.11 4.01 -8.80
C LYS A 187 7.52 3.68 -7.43
N GLU A 188 8.33 3.25 -6.48
CA GLU A 188 7.87 2.95 -5.12
C GLU A 188 7.37 4.21 -4.41
N ARG A 189 8.13 5.31 -4.50
CA ARG A 189 7.72 6.63 -4.00
C ARG A 189 6.39 7.06 -4.60
N ASP A 190 6.22 6.93 -5.91
CA ASP A 190 4.99 7.33 -6.61
C ASP A 190 3.81 6.43 -6.23
N PHE A 191 4.05 5.13 -6.05
CA PHE A 191 3.06 4.19 -5.53
C PHE A 191 2.59 4.60 -4.13
N HIS A 192 3.51 4.87 -3.20
CA HIS A 192 3.16 5.33 -1.85
C HIS A 192 2.43 6.66 -1.87
N ARG A 193 2.87 7.62 -2.69
CA ARG A 193 2.22 8.93 -2.83
C ARG A 193 0.78 8.78 -3.34
N MET A 194 0.57 7.99 -4.40
CA MET A 194 -0.77 7.72 -4.93
C MET A 194 -1.65 6.98 -3.93
N HIS A 195 -1.11 5.97 -3.25
CA HIS A 195 -1.86 5.20 -2.26
C HIS A 195 -2.26 6.05 -1.06
N HIS A 196 -1.36 6.90 -0.56
CA HIS A 196 -1.67 7.84 0.50
C HIS A 196 -2.78 8.80 0.09
N LYS A 197 -2.71 9.39 -1.12
CA LYS A 197 -3.78 10.26 -1.66
C LYS A 197 -5.13 9.54 -1.67
N ARG A 198 -5.18 8.29 -2.15
CA ARG A 198 -6.41 7.47 -2.14
C ARG A 198 -6.94 7.24 -0.72
N ILE A 199 -6.09 6.81 0.21
CA ILE A 199 -6.49 6.55 1.61
C ILE A 199 -7.05 7.82 2.25
N VAL A 200 -6.44 8.98 2.00
CA VAL A 200 -6.93 10.26 2.54
C VAL A 200 -8.32 10.58 2.00
N GLN A 201 -8.57 10.35 0.71
CA GLN A 201 -9.91 10.53 0.12
C GLN A 201 -10.94 9.58 0.74
N GLU A 202 -10.63 8.29 0.85
CA GLU A 202 -11.51 7.28 1.47
C GLU A 202 -11.79 7.62 2.94
N LYS A 203 -10.76 8.02 3.70
CA LYS A 203 -10.88 8.48 5.08
C LYS A 203 -11.83 9.68 5.18
N ASN A 204 -11.67 10.67 4.30
CA ASN A 204 -12.52 11.87 4.31
C ASN A 204 -13.98 11.53 3.99
N LYS A 205 -14.23 10.61 3.05
CA LYS A 205 -15.57 10.08 2.77
C LYS A 205 -16.20 9.44 4.00
N LEU A 206 -15.48 8.51 4.65
CA LEU A 206 -15.94 7.86 5.88
C LEU A 206 -16.21 8.85 7.02
N ILE A 207 -15.39 9.89 7.16
CA ILE A 207 -15.60 10.96 8.15
C ILE A 207 -16.90 11.71 7.86
N ASN A 208 -17.21 12.00 6.60
CA ASN A 208 -18.44 12.69 6.23
C ASN A 208 -19.67 11.82 6.45
N ASP A 209 -19.60 10.54 6.08
CA ASP A 209 -20.67 9.58 6.34
C ASP A 209 -20.96 9.45 7.85
N LEU A 210 -19.90 9.37 8.67
CA LEU A 210 -20.03 9.32 10.13
C LEU A 210 -20.66 10.60 10.71
N LYS A 211 -20.31 11.78 10.17
CA LYS A 211 -20.93 13.05 10.57
C LYS A 211 -22.42 13.06 10.23
N GLY A 212 -22.78 12.63 9.02
CA GLY A 212 -24.18 12.52 8.59
C GLY A 212 -24.97 11.55 9.47
N LEU A 213 -24.39 10.39 9.74
CA LEU A 213 -25.01 9.39 10.62
C LEU A 213 -25.22 9.92 12.04
N LYS A 214 -24.22 10.60 12.61
CA LYS A 214 -24.33 11.23 13.93
C LYS A 214 -25.45 12.28 13.97
N LEU A 215 -25.59 13.08 12.91
CA LEU A 215 -26.66 14.07 12.80
C LEU A 215 -28.04 13.39 12.73
N HIS A 216 -28.15 12.30 11.96
CA HIS A 216 -29.38 11.52 11.86
C HIS A 216 -29.77 10.88 13.21
N TYR A 217 -28.82 10.32 13.98
CA TYR A 217 -29.13 9.82 15.32
C TYR A 217 -29.51 10.91 16.31
N ALA A 218 -28.88 12.09 16.21
CA ALA A 218 -29.25 13.23 17.03
C ALA A 218 -30.69 13.72 16.75
N SER A 219 -31.24 13.49 15.56
CA SER A 219 -32.63 13.88 15.22
C SER A 219 -33.68 12.92 15.80
N TYR A 220 -33.33 11.66 16.08
CA TYR A 220 -34.23 10.71 16.73
C TYR A 220 -34.48 11.05 18.20
N GLU A 221 -33.53 11.65 18.89
CA GLU A 221 -33.62 11.99 20.31
C GLU A 221 -34.87 12.86 20.64
N PRO A 222 -35.12 13.99 19.95
CA PRO A 222 -36.37 14.74 20.08
C PRO A 222 -37.63 13.91 19.80
N THR A 223 -37.60 13.07 18.76
CA THR A 223 -38.75 12.26 18.34
C THR A 223 -39.11 11.22 19.40
N LEU A 224 -38.11 10.54 19.96
CA LEU A 224 -38.28 9.59 21.06
C LEU A 224 -38.81 10.29 22.32
N ARG A 225 -38.31 11.50 22.62
CA ARG A 225 -38.78 12.30 23.76
C ARG A 225 -40.25 12.64 23.64
N VAL A 226 -40.68 13.17 22.48
CA VAL A 226 -42.09 13.47 22.21
C VAL A 226 -42.96 12.21 22.29
N LEU A 227 -42.49 11.08 21.76
CA LEU A 227 -43.23 9.82 21.81
C LEU A 227 -43.40 9.33 23.26
N HIS A 228 -42.35 9.41 24.08
CA HIS A 228 -42.40 9.06 25.50
C HIS A 228 -43.37 9.96 26.28
N GLU A 229 -43.35 11.27 26.06
CA GLU A 229 -44.28 12.23 26.66
C GLU A 229 -45.74 11.95 26.26
N LYS A 230 -45.98 11.66 24.98
CA LYS A 230 -47.31 11.28 24.48
C LYS A 230 -47.80 10.01 25.14
N HIS A 231 -46.97 8.97 25.20
CA HIS A 231 -47.31 7.70 25.84
C HIS A 231 -47.65 7.88 27.33
N HIS A 232 -46.84 8.66 28.06
CA HIS A 232 -47.10 8.97 29.46
C HIS A 232 -48.43 9.72 29.66
N THR A 233 -48.75 10.66 28.77
CA THR A 233 -50.01 11.40 28.79
C THR A 233 -51.21 10.49 28.50
N LEU A 234 -51.09 9.63 27.49
CA LEU A 234 -52.10 8.64 27.12
C LEU A 234 -52.40 7.66 28.26
N LEU A 235 -51.37 7.20 28.98
CA LEU A 235 -51.53 6.36 30.16
C LEU A 235 -52.32 7.06 31.27
N LYS A 236 -52.02 8.34 31.54
CA LYS A 236 -52.78 9.15 32.52
C LYS A 236 -54.24 9.30 32.11
N GLN A 237 -54.49 9.64 30.84
CA GLN A 237 -55.85 9.77 30.31
C GLN A 237 -56.62 8.45 30.37
N LYS A 238 -56.01 7.35 29.95
CA LYS A 238 -56.59 6.01 30.05
C LYS A 238 -57.00 5.66 31.48
N MET A 239 -56.15 5.98 32.46
CA MET A 239 -56.46 5.77 33.88
C MET A 239 -57.65 6.61 34.33
N LEU A 240 -57.70 7.90 33.99
CA LEU A 240 -58.82 8.79 34.32
C LEU A 240 -60.14 8.31 33.70
N THR A 241 -60.13 8.00 32.39
CA THR A 241 -61.30 7.47 31.70
C THR A 241 -61.76 6.12 32.29
N SER A 242 -60.83 5.30 32.77
CA SER A 242 -61.20 4.06 33.46
C SER A 242 -61.93 4.31 34.76
N LEU A 243 -61.46 5.25 35.58
CA LEU A 243 -62.13 5.64 36.82
C LEU A 243 -63.51 6.26 36.56
N GLU A 244 -63.66 7.08 35.53
CA GLU A 244 -64.95 7.64 35.12
C GLU A 244 -65.92 6.54 34.68
N ARG A 245 -65.44 5.56 33.90
CA ARG A 245 -66.22 4.38 33.51
C ARG A 245 -66.67 3.58 34.73
N ASP A 246 -65.77 3.28 35.67
CA ASP A 246 -66.08 2.51 36.87
C ASP A 246 -67.11 3.25 37.75
N ARG A 247 -67.01 4.59 37.84
CA ARG A 247 -67.99 5.43 38.54
C ARG A 247 -69.36 5.37 37.85
N ALA A 248 -69.42 5.47 36.53
CA ALA A 248 -70.67 5.38 35.77
C ALA A 248 -71.31 3.98 35.91
N VAL A 249 -70.52 2.91 35.80
CA VAL A 249 -70.98 1.53 36.03
C VAL A 249 -71.49 1.34 37.46
N GLY A 250 -70.81 1.89 38.46
CA GLY A 250 -71.28 1.87 39.85
C GLY A 250 -72.61 2.60 40.04
N GLN A 251 -72.81 3.73 39.36
CA GLN A 251 -74.10 4.45 39.36
C GLN A 251 -75.21 3.64 38.70
N ILE A 252 -74.99 3.08 37.50
CA ILE A 252 -75.94 2.17 36.82
C ILE A 252 -76.24 0.96 37.72
N PHE A 253 -75.19 0.43 38.35
CA PHE A 253 -75.16 -0.44 39.52
C PHE A 253 -76.29 -0.19 40.52
N SER A 254 -76.12 0.92 41.22
CA SER A 254 -77.02 1.40 42.26
C SER A 254 -78.43 1.66 41.74
N PHE A 255 -78.56 2.28 40.56
CA PHE A 255 -79.85 2.55 39.94
C PHE A 255 -80.61 1.25 39.61
N GLY A 256 -79.92 0.26 39.03
CA GLY A 256 -80.45 -1.06 38.76
C GLY A 256 -80.92 -1.79 40.03
N GLN A 257 -80.16 -1.69 41.12
CA GLN A 257 -80.61 -2.21 42.43
C GLN A 257 -81.87 -1.49 42.93
N THR A 258 -81.91 -0.16 42.90
CA THR A 258 -83.09 0.60 43.34
C THR A 258 -84.33 0.25 42.50
N PHE A 259 -84.17 0.10 41.19
CA PHE A 259 -85.24 -0.31 40.27
C PHE A 259 -85.70 -1.74 40.54
N ARG A 260 -84.79 -2.67 40.84
CA ARG A 260 -85.12 -4.06 41.16
C ARG A 260 -85.84 -4.18 42.50
N SER A 261 -85.40 -3.44 43.52
CA SER A 261 -86.09 -3.34 44.81
C SER A 261 -87.50 -2.77 44.64
N TYR A 262 -87.67 -1.72 43.84
CA TYR A 262 -88.98 -1.14 43.53
C TYR A 262 -89.91 -2.13 42.82
N ASN A 263 -89.41 -2.86 41.81
CA ASN A 263 -90.19 -3.90 41.12
C ASN A 263 -90.55 -5.08 42.02
N ASN A 264 -89.65 -5.53 42.90
CA ASN A 264 -89.93 -6.60 43.86
C ASN A 264 -90.99 -6.20 44.89
N LEU A 265 -90.96 -4.94 45.34
CA LEU A 265 -92.04 -4.36 46.15
C LEU A 265 -93.37 -4.40 45.39
N GLN A 266 -93.37 -4.03 44.11
CA GLN A 266 -94.59 -4.02 43.29
C GLN A 266 -95.14 -5.43 42.99
N ASN A 267 -94.27 -6.42 42.76
CA ASN A 267 -94.66 -7.83 42.53
C ASN A 267 -95.01 -8.59 43.82
N GLY A 268 -94.54 -8.15 44.99
CA GLY A 268 -94.95 -8.70 46.29
C GLY A 268 -96.40 -8.39 46.67
N TYR A 269 -97.07 -7.47 45.97
CA TYR A 269 -98.50 -7.19 46.12
C TYR A 269 -99.39 -8.00 45.17
N ILE A 270 -98.85 -9.01 44.46
CA ILE A 270 -99.60 -9.89 43.56
C ILE A 270 -99.32 -11.36 43.93
N LEU A 271 -99.91 -11.83 45.04
CA LEU A 271 -100.13 -13.26 45.33
C LEU A 271 -101.29 -13.39 46.34
N PRO A 272 -102.45 -13.92 45.91
CA PRO A 272 -103.20 -14.91 46.67
C PRO A 272 -102.92 -16.33 46.16
#